data_AF-A0A7X2PAZ3-F1
#
_entry.id   AF-A0A7X2PAZ3-F1
#
_cell.length_a   1.000
_cell.length_b   1.000
_cell.length_c   1.000
_cell.angle_alpha   90.00
_cell.angle_beta   90.00
_cell.angle_gamma   90.00
#
_symmetry.space_group_name_H-M   'P 1'
#
loop_
_entity.id
_entity.type
_entity.pdbx_description
1 polymer ?
#
loop_
_entity_poly.entity_id
_entity_poly.type
_entity_poly.pdbx_seq_one_letter_code
_entity_poly.pdbx_strand_id
1 'polypeptide(L)'
;MEWINRIEESGGQLATLIHPTAYISPTATINPGTVILPHAIINTDVVVGKGCIINLGDIFDHGCVLEEGVHICLGAIVKGENRIERLSKIEAGEVVERGSIK
;
A
#
# COMPACT_ATOMS: atom_id res chain seq x y z
N MET A 1 13.52 1.85 -4.29
CA MET A 1 12.99 2.16 -5.65
C MET A 1 13.98 1.94 -6.79
N GLU A 2 15.29 1.80 -6.56
CA GLU A 2 16.30 1.68 -7.65
C GLU A 2 15.96 0.63 -8.71
N TRP A 3 15.63 -0.60 -8.31
CA TRP A 3 15.32 -1.67 -9.26
C TRP A 3 14.05 -1.43 -10.07
N ILE A 4 13.05 -0.79 -9.46
CA ILE A 4 11.83 -0.37 -10.15
C ILE A 4 12.19 0.58 -11.30
N ASN A 5 13.01 1.60 -11.01
CA ASN A 5 13.45 2.56 -12.03
C ASN A 5 14.25 1.86 -13.13
N ARG A 6 15.18 0.97 -12.78
CA ARG A 6 15.99 0.23 -13.77
C ARG A 6 15.14 -0.62 -14.70
N ILE A 7 14.08 -1.25 -14.19
CA ILE A 7 13.15 -2.03 -15.01
C ILE A 7 12.39 -1.10 -15.97
N GLU A 8 11.83 0.00 -15.48
CA GLU A 8 11.08 0.95 -16.30
C GLU A 8 11.95 1.63 -17.37
N GLU A 9 13.16 2.06 -17.01
CA GLU A 9 14.15 2.65 -17.93
C GLU A 9 14.58 1.67 -19.03
N SER A 10 14.53 0.36 -18.76
CA SER A 10 14.77 -0.69 -19.76
C SER A 10 13.55 -0.97 -20.65
N GLY A 11 12.45 -0.23 -20.48
CA GLY A 11 11.17 -0.46 -21.17
C GLY A 11 10.35 -1.60 -20.56
N GLY A 12 10.73 -2.10 -19.39
CA GLY A 12 10.01 -3.13 -18.67
C GLY A 12 8.75 -2.59 -17.99
N GLN A 13 7.77 -3.46 -17.81
CA GLN A 13 6.53 -3.16 -17.09
C GLN A 13 6.52 -3.87 -15.73
N LEU A 14 6.13 -3.14 -14.69
CA LEU A 14 6.04 -3.70 -13.34
C LEU A 14 4.69 -4.39 -13.15
N ALA A 15 4.74 -5.65 -12.75
CA ALA A 15 3.54 -6.37 -12.34
C ALA A 15 3.04 -5.85 -10.99
N THR A 16 1.72 -5.81 -10.83
CA THR A 16 1.06 -5.69 -9.53
C THR A 16 0.63 -7.09 -9.10
N LEU A 17 1.06 -7.53 -7.92
CA LEU A 17 0.75 -8.86 -7.40
C LEU A 17 -0.29 -8.73 -6.30
N ILE A 18 -1.47 -9.31 -6.51
CA ILE A 18 -2.59 -9.21 -5.58
C ILE A 18 -3.03 -10.62 -5.21
N HIS A 19 -2.94 -10.95 -3.93
CA HIS A 19 -3.44 -12.22 -3.44
C HIS A 19 -4.97 -12.29 -3.60
N PRO A 20 -5.55 -13.42 -4.05
CA PRO A 20 -6.99 -13.53 -4.31
C PRO A 20 -7.89 -13.36 -3.08
N THR A 21 -7.33 -13.43 -1.87
CA THR A 21 -8.07 -13.20 -0.62
C THR A 21 -7.95 -11.77 -0.09
N ALA A 22 -7.18 -10.90 -0.75
CA ALA A 22 -7.17 -9.48 -0.42
C ALA A 22 -8.50 -8.85 -0.85
N TYR A 23 -9.06 -8.00 -0.01
CA TYR A 23 -10.18 -7.15 -0.38
C TYR A 23 -9.64 -5.82 -0.89
N ILE A 24 -10.10 -5.40 -2.07
CA ILE A 24 -9.77 -4.10 -2.65
C ILE A 24 -11.08 -3.46 -3.09
N SER A 25 -11.34 -2.27 -2.56
CA SER A 25 -12.48 -1.47 -2.98
C SER A 25 -12.41 -1.16 -4.49
N PRO A 26 -13.53 -1.19 -5.23
CA PRO A 26 -13.57 -0.78 -6.63
C PRO A 26 -13.12 0.67 -6.89
N THR A 27 -13.09 1.53 -5.86
CA THR A 27 -12.62 2.92 -5.98
C THR A 27 -11.16 3.11 -5.52
N ALA A 28 -10.53 2.07 -4.98
CA ALA A 28 -9.11 2.13 -4.62
C ALA A 28 -8.22 2.17 -5.87
N THR A 29 -7.10 2.87 -5.78
CA THR A 29 -6.09 2.92 -6.84
C THR A 29 -4.84 2.17 -6.40
N ILE A 30 -4.45 1.13 -7.13
CA ILE A 30 -3.23 0.37 -6.88
C ILE A 30 -2.23 0.62 -8.01
N ASN A 31 -1.12 1.30 -7.71
CA ASN A 31 -0.10 1.59 -8.70
C ASN A 31 0.84 0.38 -8.97
N PRO A 32 1.56 0.37 -10.11
CA PRO A 32 2.41 -0.74 -10.53
C PRO A 32 3.52 -1.10 -9.53
N GLY A 33 3.99 -2.34 -9.61
CA GLY A 33 5.09 -2.85 -8.77
C GLY A 33 4.69 -3.11 -7.31
N THR A 34 3.44 -2.88 -6.96
CA THR A 34 2.91 -3.10 -5.62
C THR A 34 2.54 -4.57 -5.42
N VAL A 35 2.82 -5.07 -4.21
CA VAL A 35 2.44 -6.41 -3.77
C VAL A 35 1.44 -6.29 -2.63
N ILE A 36 0.31 -6.99 -2.76
CA ILE A 36 -0.76 -7.06 -1.76
C ILE A 36 -0.92 -8.51 -1.33
N LEU A 37 -0.58 -8.78 -0.08
CA LEU A 37 -0.57 -10.10 0.53
C LEU A 37 -1.97 -10.53 1.03
N PRO A 38 -2.16 -11.81 1.38
CA PRO A 38 -3.44 -12.35 1.83
C PRO A 38 -4.14 -11.53 2.93
N HIS A 39 -5.46 -11.42 2.81
CA HIS A 39 -6.35 -10.79 3.80
C HIS A 39 -6.08 -9.30 4.07
N ALA A 40 -5.23 -8.63 3.28
CA ALA A 40 -5.18 -7.18 3.29
C ALA A 40 -6.54 -6.59 2.87
N ILE A 41 -6.95 -5.50 3.51
CA ILE A 41 -8.21 -4.80 3.26
C ILE A 41 -7.87 -3.37 2.86
N ILE A 42 -8.14 -3.03 1.60
CA ILE A 42 -7.95 -1.69 1.04
C ILE A 42 -9.32 -1.08 0.78
N ASN A 43 -9.74 -0.14 1.62
CA ASN A 43 -11.08 0.47 1.53
C ASN A 43 -11.18 1.57 0.46
N THR A 44 -12.37 2.18 0.41
CA THR A 44 -12.79 3.25 -0.49
C THR A 44 -11.77 4.38 -0.58
N ASP A 45 -11.44 4.74 -1.82
CA ASP A 45 -10.60 5.89 -2.18
C ASP A 45 -9.18 5.84 -1.61
N VAL A 46 -8.72 4.65 -1.20
CA VAL A 46 -7.32 4.45 -0.83
C VAL A 46 -6.45 4.47 -2.08
N VAL A 47 -5.35 5.21 -2.01
CA VAL A 47 -4.35 5.27 -3.07
C VAL A 47 -3.08 4.59 -2.58
N VAL A 48 -2.69 3.50 -3.23
CA VAL A 48 -1.43 2.82 -2.97
C VAL A 48 -0.44 3.17 -4.08
N GLY A 49 0.66 3.82 -3.68
CA GLY A 49 1.75 4.25 -4.55
C GLY A 49 2.49 3.10 -5.22
N LYS A 50 3.44 3.47 -6.09
CA LYS A 50 4.26 2.51 -6.85
C LYS A 50 5.18 1.73 -5.91
N GLY A 51 5.32 0.42 -6.11
CA GLY A 51 6.33 -0.37 -5.41
C GLY A 51 6.06 -0.58 -3.93
N CYS A 52 4.82 -0.42 -3.47
CA CYS A 52 4.48 -0.62 -2.08
C CYS A 52 4.39 -2.11 -1.72
N ILE A 53 4.62 -2.41 -0.45
CA ILE A 53 4.43 -3.75 0.11
C ILE A 53 3.33 -3.66 1.16
N ILE A 54 2.19 -4.28 0.86
CA ILE A 54 1.03 -4.40 1.75
C ILE A 54 0.99 -5.83 2.26
N ASN A 55 1.26 -6.02 3.54
CA ASN A 55 1.39 -7.31 4.19
C ASN A 55 0.06 -7.99 4.54
N LEU A 56 0.23 -9.19 5.07
CA LEU A 56 -0.83 -10.07 5.55
C LEU A 56 -1.73 -9.37 6.57
N GLY A 57 -3.01 -9.26 6.25
CA GLY A 57 -4.01 -8.74 7.19
C GLY A 57 -3.94 -7.24 7.45
N ASP A 58 -3.20 -6.47 6.67
CA ASP A 58 -3.13 -5.01 6.82
C ASP A 58 -4.47 -4.37 6.45
N ILE A 59 -4.91 -3.38 7.23
CA ILE A 59 -6.21 -2.72 7.06
C ILE A 59 -6.00 -1.24 6.81
N PHE A 60 -6.48 -0.75 5.66
CA PHE A 60 -6.55 0.67 5.34
C PHE A 60 -8.01 1.08 5.31
N ASP A 61 -8.36 2.04 6.14
CA ASP A 61 -9.66 2.70 6.13
C ASP A 61 -9.72 3.73 4.99
N HIS A 62 -10.84 4.42 4.84
CA HIS A 62 -11.13 5.24 3.67
C HIS A 62 -10.14 6.42 3.47
N GLY A 63 -9.85 6.74 2.21
CA GLY A 63 -9.12 7.95 1.82
C GLY A 63 -7.65 8.00 2.27
N CYS A 64 -7.06 6.86 2.67
CA CYS A 64 -5.63 6.80 2.95
C CYS A 64 -4.79 6.94 1.67
N VAL A 65 -3.64 7.58 1.77
CA VAL A 65 -2.66 7.67 0.69
C VAL A 65 -1.36 7.05 1.16
N LEU A 66 -0.89 6.01 0.49
CA LEU A 66 0.44 5.45 0.68
C LEU A 66 1.30 5.93 -0.48
N GLU A 67 2.35 6.68 -0.19
CA GLU A 67 3.29 7.12 -1.22
C GLU A 67 4.18 5.96 -1.71
N GLU A 68 5.05 6.24 -2.68
CA GLU A 68 5.88 5.22 -3.33
C GLU A 68 6.77 4.45 -2.34
N GLY A 69 6.87 3.14 -2.54
CA GLY A 69 7.80 2.30 -1.79
C GLY A 69 7.51 2.21 -0.29
N VAL A 70 6.28 2.53 0.14
CA VAL A 70 5.83 2.32 1.52
C VAL A 70 5.78 0.82 1.81
N HIS A 71 6.26 0.43 2.98
CA HIS A 71 6.19 -0.94 3.48
C HIS A 71 5.33 -1.00 4.73
N ILE A 72 4.19 -1.66 4.64
CA ILE A 72 3.33 -1.94 5.79
C ILE A 72 3.64 -3.36 6.29
N CYS A 73 3.87 -3.49 7.59
CA CYS A 73 4.16 -4.76 8.24
C CYS A 73 2.87 -5.40 8.77
N LEU A 74 2.95 -6.73 8.97
CA LEU A 74 1.83 -7.62 9.26
C LEU A 74 0.79 -7.04 10.24
N GLY A 75 -0.46 -7.00 9.78
CA GLY A 75 -1.63 -6.72 10.61
C GLY A 75 -1.70 -5.27 11.11
N ALA A 76 -0.99 -4.34 10.46
CA ALA A 76 -1.11 -2.92 10.80
C ALA A 76 -2.49 -2.38 10.40
N ILE A 77 -2.98 -1.40 11.15
CA ILE A 77 -4.26 -0.73 10.90
C ILE A 77 -4.00 0.76 10.67
N VAL A 78 -4.31 1.24 9.48
CA VAL A 78 -4.24 2.66 9.12
C VAL A 78 -5.67 3.21 9.04
N LYS A 79 -6.06 4.01 10.04
CA LYS A 79 -7.37 4.68 10.06
C LYS A 79 -7.46 5.76 8.96
N GLY A 80 -8.67 6.22 8.67
CA GLY A 80 -8.93 7.03 7.48
C GLY A 80 -8.12 8.31 7.37
N GLU A 81 -7.99 8.81 6.14
CA GLU A 81 -7.43 10.13 5.83
C GLU A 81 -5.97 10.35 6.29
N ASN A 82 -5.20 9.26 6.43
CA ASN A 82 -3.75 9.35 6.65
C ASN A 82 -2.99 9.37 5.31
N ARG A 83 -1.89 10.12 5.26
CA ARG A 83 -0.89 10.05 4.19
C ARG A 83 0.41 9.46 4.76
N ILE A 84 0.80 8.30 4.26
CA ILE A 84 2.02 7.60 4.66
C ILE A 84 3.15 7.98 3.70
N GLU A 85 4.21 8.58 4.25
CA GLU A 85 5.31 9.16 3.47
C GLU A 85 6.10 8.13 2.64
N ARG A 86 6.64 8.60 1.53
CA ARG A 86 7.47 7.80 0.61
C ARG A 86 8.60 7.10 1.34
N LEU A 87 8.83 5.83 0.99
CA LEU A 87 9.89 4.99 1.57
C LEU A 87 9.82 4.82 3.10
N SER A 88 8.67 5.07 3.71
CA SER A 88 8.45 4.84 5.13
C SER A 88 7.95 3.42 5.41
N LYS A 89 7.95 3.06 6.68
CA LYS A 89 7.48 1.76 7.18
C LYS A 89 6.53 1.97 8.36
N ILE A 90 5.43 1.22 8.37
CA ILE A 90 4.54 1.07 9.55
C ILE A 90 4.79 -0.31 10.14
N GLU A 91 5.00 -0.40 11.44
CA GLU A 91 5.39 -1.65 12.09
C GLU A 91 4.22 -2.62 12.27
N ALA A 92 4.55 -3.90 12.50
CA ALA A 92 3.56 -4.96 12.62
C ALA A 92 2.62 -4.68 13.80
N GLY A 93 1.30 -4.79 13.57
CA GLY A 93 0.26 -4.55 14.56
C GLY A 93 0.12 -3.10 15.02
N GLU A 94 0.83 -2.15 14.39
CA GLU A 94 0.68 -0.74 14.71
C GLU A 94 -0.70 -0.22 14.28
N VAL A 95 -1.29 0.65 15.10
CA VAL A 95 -2.55 1.34 14.78
C VAL A 95 -2.26 2.82 14.59
N VAL A 96 -2.35 3.29 13.35
CA VAL A 96 -2.21 4.70 13.00
C VAL A 96 -3.54 5.40 13.23
N GLU A 97 -3.55 6.40 14.11
CA GLU A 97 -4.75 7.17 14.41
C GLU A 97 -5.20 8.02 13.21
N ARG A 98 -6.51 8.31 13.12
CA ARG A 98 -7.10 9.02 11.97
C ARG A 98 -6.42 10.38 11.75
N GLY A 99 -5.94 10.62 10.54
CA GLY A 99 -5.32 11.89 10.14
C GLY A 99 -4.10 12.31 10.98
N SER A 100 -3.45 11.35 11.63
CA SER A 100 -2.25 11.56 12.46
C SER A 100 -0.99 11.79 11.63
N ILE A 101 -0.94 11.23 10.42
CA ILE A 101 0.14 11.40 9.44
C ILE A 101 -0.45 12.12 8.22
N LYS A 102 0.10 13.28 7.86
CA LYS A 102 -0.40 14.18 6.81
C LYS A 102 0.62 14.42 5.72
#